data_AF-A0A7V3RSY0-F1
#
_entry.id   AF-A0A7V3RSY0-F1
#
_cell.length_a   1.000
_cell.length_b   1.000
_cell.length_c   1.000
_cell.angle_alpha   90.00
_cell.angle_beta   90.00
_cell.angle_gamma   90.00
#
_symmetry.space_group_name_H-M   'P 1'
#
loop_
_entity.id
_entity.type
_entity.pdbx_description
1 polymer ?
#
loop_
_entity_poly.entity_id
_entity_poly.type
_entity_poly.pdbx_seq_one_letter_code
_entity_poly.pdbx_strand_id
1 'polypeptide(L)'
;MQSVSRFEANLLRLLGYFLHREPPERALPLLEERCAAPPCLHSNAVRLIKNALAKGCVFLLAQRGGWRRERFLRGSRSVEGRLWERTPPAELGLTFSAHTLRFLIWITAHRLDDTAHAWCAPEKELTLGDRLLLYFAYERLRNGAERMGASALRMQGPFRHHALCWLAFPGDYTAMPASAGPNFAPWTHGAGACLLEALQPDLARRWIEVESGKEGLADPQAMRMLGLAQEHVLTAFLDAIEPIGRMDLARFLLQTAAALLGPHAHVGMWTAQLNLAGLRVADRVATYQAATSFLRMLDRLQTWERRARGVGYFDEDYAASQLWKADWEQAQGDRLVDRARAIVQQLSPLRQA
;
A
#
# COMPACT_ATOMS: atom_id res chain seq x y z
N MET A 1 36.62 3.59 -12.57
CA MET A 1 35.18 3.64 -12.90
C MET A 1 34.88 2.48 -13.83
N GLN A 2 33.88 1.65 -13.55
CA GLN A 2 33.50 0.57 -14.47
C GLN A 2 32.82 1.19 -15.69
N SER A 3 33.26 0.83 -16.90
CA SER A 3 32.60 1.28 -18.14
C SER A 3 31.27 0.55 -18.30
N VAL A 4 30.22 1.32 -18.57
CA VAL A 4 28.87 0.83 -18.93
C VAL A 4 28.40 1.61 -20.15
N SER A 5 27.56 0.99 -20.98
CA SER A 5 26.93 1.66 -22.12
C SER A 5 25.95 2.75 -21.66
N ARG A 6 25.53 3.63 -22.58
CA ARG A 6 24.51 4.66 -22.31
C ARG A 6 23.19 4.04 -21.82
N PHE A 7 22.74 2.95 -22.43
CA PHE A 7 21.51 2.25 -22.03
C PHE A 7 21.61 1.75 -20.58
N GLU A 8 22.72 1.08 -20.23
CA GLU A 8 22.95 0.56 -18.88
C GLU A 8 23.08 1.66 -17.83
N ALA A 9 23.71 2.78 -18.19
CA ALA A 9 23.78 3.94 -17.32
C ALA A 9 22.38 4.52 -17.04
N ASN A 10 21.53 4.62 -18.06
CA ASN A 10 20.14 5.07 -17.90
C ASN A 10 19.33 4.09 -17.04
N LEU A 11 19.44 2.79 -17.30
CA LEU A 11 18.79 1.75 -16.51
C LEU A 11 19.20 1.82 -15.03
N LEU A 12 20.51 1.95 -14.74
CA LEU A 12 21.02 2.08 -13.38
C LEU A 12 20.52 3.36 -12.69
N ARG A 13 20.37 4.47 -13.42
CA ARG A 13 19.78 5.71 -12.89
C ARG A 13 18.31 5.56 -12.57
N LEU A 14 17.54 4.91 -13.44
CA LEU A 14 16.12 4.59 -13.19
C LEU A 14 15.96 3.65 -12.00
N LEU A 15 16.79 2.62 -11.89
CA LEU A 15 16.83 1.76 -10.70
C LEU A 15 17.18 2.56 -9.44
N GLY A 16 18.18 3.45 -9.52
CA GLY A 16 18.53 4.36 -8.43
C GLY A 16 17.35 5.25 -8.02
N TYR A 17 16.59 5.75 -8.99
CA TYR A 17 15.39 6.55 -8.76
C TYR A 17 14.28 5.77 -8.06
N PHE A 18 13.99 4.53 -8.50
CA PHE A 18 13.05 3.63 -7.84
C PHE A 18 13.48 3.31 -6.41
N LEU A 19 14.79 3.26 -6.15
CA LEU A 19 15.35 3.01 -4.82
C LEU A 19 15.60 4.29 -3.99
N HIS A 20 15.05 5.44 -4.39
CA HIS A 20 15.20 6.75 -3.72
C HIS A 20 16.66 7.24 -3.58
N ARG A 21 17.55 6.81 -4.47
CA ARG A 21 18.97 7.23 -4.50
C ARG A 21 19.27 8.25 -5.59
N GLU A 22 18.44 8.33 -6.62
CA GLU A 22 18.54 9.31 -7.70
C GLU A 22 17.39 10.33 -7.60
N PRO A 23 17.68 11.64 -7.73
CA PRO A 23 16.65 12.68 -7.69
C PRO A 23 15.79 12.68 -8.98
N PRO A 24 14.53 13.12 -8.91
CA PRO A 24 13.59 13.04 -10.04
C PRO A 24 14.07 13.82 -11.28
N GLU A 25 14.75 14.94 -11.10
CA GLU A 25 15.20 15.82 -12.19
C GLU A 25 16.17 15.12 -13.14
N ARG A 26 16.87 14.08 -12.66
CA ARG A 26 17.82 13.30 -13.46
C ARG A 26 17.23 12.02 -14.05
N ALA A 27 16.16 11.52 -13.44
CA ALA A 27 15.59 10.22 -13.80
C ALA A 27 14.36 10.35 -14.69
N LEU A 28 13.49 11.33 -14.43
CA LEU A 28 12.25 11.53 -15.19
C LEU A 28 12.52 11.82 -16.68
N PRO A 29 13.50 12.66 -17.08
CA PRO A 29 13.80 12.84 -18.50
C PRO A 29 14.19 11.52 -19.21
N LEU A 30 14.75 10.54 -18.49
CA LEU A 30 15.13 9.25 -19.06
C LEU A 30 13.93 8.36 -19.42
N LEU A 31 12.76 8.62 -18.84
CA LEU A 31 11.51 7.93 -19.19
C LEU A 31 10.93 8.43 -20.51
N GLU A 32 11.29 9.65 -20.90
CA GLU A 32 10.92 10.27 -22.19
C GLU A 32 11.97 9.97 -23.27
N GLU A 33 13.26 10.11 -22.91
CA GLU A 33 14.42 9.86 -23.76
C GLU A 33 14.72 8.37 -23.92
N ARG A 34 13.96 7.73 -24.81
CA ARG A 34 14.10 6.30 -25.11
C ARG A 34 15.48 5.95 -25.66
N CYS A 35 15.96 4.78 -25.24
CA CYS A 35 17.19 4.19 -25.76
C CYS A 35 16.90 2.75 -26.23
N ALA A 36 17.36 2.39 -27.43
CA ALA A 36 17.19 1.03 -27.94
C ALA A 36 17.87 0.02 -27.00
N ALA A 37 17.14 -1.02 -26.62
CA ALA A 37 17.67 -2.06 -25.75
C ALA A 37 18.81 -2.82 -26.46
N PRO A 38 19.98 -3.01 -25.84
CA PRO A 38 21.03 -3.85 -26.41
C PRO A 38 20.61 -5.33 -26.38
N PRO A 39 21.18 -6.18 -27.25
CA PRO A 39 20.87 -7.61 -27.28
C PRO A 39 21.26 -8.32 -25.97
N CYS A 40 22.28 -7.82 -25.27
CA CYS A 40 22.70 -8.30 -23.96
C CYS A 40 23.25 -7.15 -23.11
N LEU A 41 23.09 -7.26 -21.79
CA LEU A 41 23.75 -6.37 -20.83
C LEU A 41 25.15 -6.92 -20.48
N HIS A 42 26.10 -6.01 -20.29
CA HIS A 42 27.43 -6.31 -19.80
C HIS A 42 27.35 -6.88 -18.38
N SER A 43 28.23 -7.84 -18.09
CA SER A 43 28.33 -8.47 -16.77
C SER A 43 28.54 -7.46 -15.63
N ASN A 44 29.26 -6.36 -15.90
CA ASN A 44 29.44 -5.25 -14.97
C ASN A 44 28.11 -4.58 -14.60
N ALA A 45 27.29 -4.24 -15.59
CA ALA A 45 25.98 -3.63 -15.36
C ALA A 45 25.07 -4.56 -14.56
N VAL A 46 25.03 -5.86 -14.91
CA VAL A 46 24.25 -6.86 -14.16
C VAL A 46 24.71 -6.98 -12.71
N ARG A 47 26.02 -6.95 -12.45
CA ARG A 47 26.58 -6.96 -11.09
C ARG A 47 26.19 -5.71 -10.30
N LEU A 48 26.20 -4.55 -10.93
CA LEU A 48 25.76 -3.29 -10.31
C LEU A 48 24.27 -3.31 -9.98
N ILE A 49 23.43 -3.82 -10.88
CA ILE A 49 21.98 -4.00 -10.65
C ILE A 49 21.75 -4.92 -9.45
N LYS A 50 22.40 -6.11 -9.41
CA LYS A 50 22.29 -7.03 -8.28
C LYS A 50 22.67 -6.38 -6.94
N ASN A 51 23.79 -5.64 -6.92
CA ASN A 51 24.25 -4.94 -5.74
C ASN A 51 23.29 -3.81 -5.30
N ALA A 52 22.73 -3.07 -6.27
CA ALA A 52 21.75 -2.02 -6.01
C ALA A 52 20.44 -2.59 -5.44
N LEU A 53 19.92 -3.69 -5.99
CA LEU A 53 18.71 -4.36 -5.49
C LEU A 53 18.92 -4.92 -4.07
N ALA A 54 20.02 -5.65 -3.86
CA ALA A 54 20.32 -6.27 -2.57
C ALA A 54 20.44 -5.25 -1.43
N LYS A 55 20.98 -4.06 -1.70
CA LYS A 55 21.18 -3.02 -0.68
C LYS A 55 20.04 -2.02 -0.60
N GLY A 56 19.52 -1.59 -1.75
CA GLY A 56 18.54 -0.52 -1.84
C GLY A 56 17.19 -0.90 -1.24
N CYS A 57 16.67 -2.09 -1.57
CA CYS A 57 15.39 -2.55 -1.01
C CYS A 57 15.48 -2.71 0.51
N VAL A 58 16.55 -3.30 1.02
CA VAL A 58 16.78 -3.47 2.47
C VAL A 58 16.89 -2.11 3.17
N PHE A 59 17.64 -1.18 2.58
CA PHE A 59 17.79 0.18 3.11
C PHE A 59 16.44 0.91 3.20
N LEU A 60 15.61 0.83 2.14
CA LEU A 60 14.27 1.43 2.15
C LEU A 60 13.35 0.79 3.20
N LEU A 61 13.36 -0.53 3.33
CA LEU A 61 12.59 -1.22 4.36
C LEU A 61 13.01 -0.79 5.77
N ALA A 62 14.31 -0.66 6.02
CA ALA A 62 14.82 -0.16 7.29
C ALA A 62 14.32 1.26 7.57
N GLN A 63 14.37 2.17 6.58
CA GLN A 63 13.87 3.55 6.71
C GLN A 63 12.36 3.64 6.96
N ARG A 64 11.56 2.77 6.33
CA ARG A 64 10.09 2.84 6.37
C ARG A 64 9.44 2.29 7.65
N GLY A 65 10.23 1.62 8.48
CA GLY A 65 9.74 1.06 9.74
C GLY A 65 10.58 -0.12 10.23
N GLY A 66 11.39 -0.74 9.38
CA GLY A 66 12.20 -1.89 9.75
C GLY A 66 13.23 -1.61 10.87
N TRP A 67 13.68 -0.36 11.02
CA TRP A 67 14.59 0.07 12.10
C TRP A 67 13.89 0.37 13.44
N ARG A 68 12.55 0.42 13.46
CA ARG A 68 11.78 0.65 14.68
C ARG A 68 11.72 -0.63 15.51
N ARG A 69 11.77 -0.47 16.83
CA ARG A 69 11.51 -1.57 17.77
C ARG A 69 10.01 -1.67 17.96
N GLU A 70 9.43 -2.74 17.44
CA GLU A 70 7.99 -2.99 17.50
C GLU A 70 7.73 -4.46 17.80
N ARG A 71 6.50 -4.76 18.26
CA ARG A 71 6.04 -6.11 18.58
C ARG A 71 5.19 -6.66 17.45
N PHE A 72 5.48 -7.87 16.99
CA PHE A 72 4.71 -8.57 15.95
C PHE A 72 4.68 -10.08 16.21
N LEU A 73 3.78 -10.79 15.52
CA LEU A 73 3.66 -12.23 15.69
C LEU A 73 4.72 -13.02 14.90
N ARG A 74 5.28 -14.03 15.55
CA ARG A 74 6.10 -15.09 14.93
C ARG A 74 5.53 -16.43 15.39
N GLY A 75 4.71 -17.04 14.52
CA GLY A 75 3.84 -18.15 14.94
C GLY A 75 2.86 -17.67 16.02
N SER A 76 2.73 -18.44 17.10
CA SER A 76 1.88 -18.14 18.26
C SER A 76 2.55 -17.26 19.32
N ARG A 77 3.67 -16.60 19.02
CA ARG A 77 4.40 -15.76 19.99
C ARG A 77 4.52 -14.33 19.51
N SER A 78 4.34 -13.39 20.44
CA SER A 78 4.67 -11.98 20.23
C SER A 78 6.17 -11.77 20.46
N VAL A 79 6.86 -11.21 19.47
CA VAL A 79 8.30 -10.94 19.50
C VAL A 79 8.53 -9.45 19.30
N GLU A 80 9.35 -8.85 20.16
CA GLU A 80 9.75 -7.45 20.06
C GLU A 80 11.16 -7.33 19.46
N GLY A 81 11.37 -6.27 18.68
CA GLY A 81 12.70 -5.90 18.19
C GLY A 81 12.59 -5.11 16.89
N ARG A 82 13.72 -4.86 16.24
CA ARG A 82 13.76 -4.42 14.83
C ARG A 82 13.42 -5.58 13.89
N LEU A 83 13.14 -5.29 12.63
CA LEU A 83 12.71 -6.32 11.67
C LEU A 83 13.64 -7.55 11.61
N TRP A 84 14.96 -7.30 11.51
CA TRP A 84 16.01 -8.34 11.48
C TRP A 84 16.37 -8.92 12.86
N GLU A 85 15.95 -8.26 13.95
CA GLU A 85 16.08 -8.82 15.30
C GLU A 85 14.96 -9.84 15.56
N ARG A 86 13.76 -9.59 15.01
CA ARG A 86 12.60 -10.51 15.11
C ARG A 86 12.63 -11.66 14.10
N THR A 87 13.31 -11.47 12.97
CA THR A 87 13.31 -12.43 11.86
C THR A 87 14.73 -12.58 11.32
N PRO A 88 15.31 -13.79 11.32
CA PRO A 88 16.67 -13.99 10.84
C PRO A 88 16.84 -13.52 9.38
N PRO A 89 18.01 -12.97 9.00
CA PRO A 89 18.27 -12.54 7.62
C PRO A 89 18.08 -13.63 6.56
N ALA A 90 18.27 -14.91 6.92
CA ALA A 90 18.05 -16.04 6.01
C ALA A 90 16.56 -16.18 5.61
N GLU A 91 15.64 -15.83 6.51
CA GLU A 91 14.19 -15.87 6.26
C GLU A 91 13.68 -14.58 5.61
N LEU A 92 14.36 -13.45 5.82
CA LEU A 92 14.05 -12.16 5.20
C LEU A 92 14.70 -11.97 3.81
N GLY A 93 15.53 -12.91 3.37
CA GLY A 93 16.28 -12.81 2.13
C GLY A 93 15.38 -12.56 0.92
N LEU A 94 15.52 -11.39 0.28
CA LEU A 94 14.81 -11.08 -0.94
C LEU A 94 15.48 -11.73 -2.14
N THR A 95 14.74 -12.57 -2.85
CA THR A 95 15.13 -13.06 -4.16
C THR A 95 14.46 -12.21 -5.24
N PHE A 96 15.14 -12.01 -6.36
CA PHE A 96 14.64 -11.28 -7.53
C PHE A 96 14.70 -12.24 -8.72
N SER A 97 13.64 -12.33 -9.50
CA SER A 97 13.63 -13.14 -10.71
C SER A 97 14.19 -12.36 -11.90
N ALA A 98 14.24 -13.02 -13.07
CA ALA A 98 14.55 -12.36 -14.33
C ALA A 98 13.55 -11.24 -14.68
N HIS A 99 12.33 -11.27 -14.10
CA HIS A 99 11.29 -10.28 -14.38
C HIS A 99 11.64 -8.89 -13.86
N THR A 100 12.38 -8.77 -12.76
CA THR A 100 12.95 -7.48 -12.33
C THR A 100 13.85 -6.89 -13.42
N LEU A 101 14.75 -7.69 -13.98
CA LEU A 101 15.65 -7.19 -15.01
C LEU A 101 14.90 -6.85 -16.31
N ARG A 102 13.93 -7.70 -16.70
CA ARG A 102 13.06 -7.44 -17.86
C ARG A 102 12.26 -6.17 -17.69
N PHE A 103 11.71 -5.91 -16.51
CA PHE A 103 11.02 -4.66 -16.18
C PHE A 103 11.95 -3.46 -16.33
N LEU A 104 13.16 -3.52 -15.76
CA LEU A 104 14.15 -2.44 -15.85
C LEU A 104 14.60 -2.17 -17.28
N ILE A 105 14.80 -3.22 -18.09
CA ILE A 105 15.11 -3.06 -19.52
C ILE A 105 13.91 -2.42 -20.23
N TRP A 106 12.71 -2.94 -20.00
CA TRP A 106 11.49 -2.45 -20.64
C TRP A 106 11.23 -0.97 -20.35
N ILE A 107 11.26 -0.55 -19.09
CA ILE A 107 10.99 0.84 -18.69
C ILE A 107 12.07 1.82 -19.17
N THR A 108 13.27 1.32 -19.50
CA THR A 108 14.34 2.12 -20.11
C THR A 108 14.17 2.24 -21.63
N ALA A 109 13.57 1.24 -22.27
CA ALA A 109 13.47 1.14 -23.73
C ALA A 109 12.15 1.68 -24.29
N HIS A 110 11.06 1.55 -23.53
CA HIS A 110 9.69 1.81 -23.99
C HIS A 110 9.01 2.89 -23.16
N ARG A 111 8.04 3.56 -23.78
CA ARG A 111 7.14 4.45 -23.03
C ARG A 111 6.11 3.63 -22.28
N LEU A 112 5.68 4.16 -21.13
CA LEU A 112 4.68 3.51 -20.29
C LEU A 112 3.30 3.39 -20.95
N ASP A 113 2.99 4.28 -21.90
CA ASP A 113 1.75 4.31 -22.69
C ASP A 113 1.83 3.46 -23.99
N ASP A 114 2.97 2.83 -24.27
CA ASP A 114 3.13 1.98 -25.45
C ASP A 114 2.46 0.62 -25.24
N THR A 115 1.22 0.52 -25.72
CA THR A 115 0.42 -0.71 -25.66
C THR A 115 0.94 -1.83 -26.56
N ALA A 116 1.70 -1.51 -27.62
CA ALA A 116 2.27 -2.51 -28.52
C ALA A 116 3.38 -3.32 -27.84
N HIS A 117 4.05 -2.73 -26.85
CA HIS A 117 5.11 -3.34 -26.07
C HIS A 117 4.72 -3.43 -24.59
N ALA A 118 3.48 -3.79 -24.28
CA ALA A 118 3.02 -3.93 -22.91
C ALA A 118 3.91 -4.92 -22.12
N TRP A 119 4.38 -4.49 -20.94
CA TRP A 119 5.14 -5.37 -20.08
C TRP A 119 4.22 -6.35 -19.36
N CYS A 120 4.53 -7.63 -19.52
CA CYS A 120 3.79 -8.71 -18.89
C CYS A 120 4.76 -9.63 -18.15
N ALA A 121 4.42 -9.95 -16.91
CA ALA A 121 5.05 -11.01 -16.14
C ALA A 121 3.93 -11.85 -15.51
N PRO A 122 3.95 -13.18 -15.67
CA PRO A 122 2.99 -14.03 -15.00
C PRO A 122 3.09 -13.84 -13.49
N GLU A 123 1.97 -13.56 -12.84
CA GLU A 123 1.97 -13.20 -11.41
C GLU A 123 2.63 -14.29 -10.54
N LYS A 124 2.40 -15.56 -10.87
CA LYS A 124 2.97 -16.71 -10.14
C LYS A 124 4.50 -16.81 -10.23
N GLU A 125 5.12 -16.15 -11.20
CA GLU A 125 6.58 -16.13 -11.38
C GLU A 125 7.27 -14.96 -10.67
N LEU A 126 6.50 -13.99 -10.17
CA LEU A 126 7.05 -12.84 -9.46
C LEU A 126 7.41 -13.20 -8.01
N THR A 127 8.69 -13.04 -7.68
CA THR A 127 9.17 -13.18 -6.30
C THR A 127 8.73 -12.00 -5.43
N LEU A 128 8.92 -12.10 -4.12
CA LEU A 128 8.68 -10.98 -3.20
C LEU A 128 9.58 -9.77 -3.50
N GLY A 129 10.84 -10.01 -3.89
CA GLY A 129 11.75 -8.94 -4.29
C GLY A 129 11.26 -8.20 -5.53
N ASP A 130 10.78 -8.92 -6.56
CA ASP A 130 10.20 -8.31 -7.75
C ASP A 130 9.02 -7.41 -7.38
N ARG A 131 8.07 -7.93 -6.60
CA ARG A 131 6.87 -7.19 -6.18
C ARG A 131 7.22 -5.96 -5.35
N LEU A 132 8.17 -6.08 -4.42
CA LEU A 132 8.62 -4.95 -3.62
C LEU A 132 9.26 -3.86 -4.49
N LEU A 133 10.08 -4.24 -5.47
CA LEU A 133 10.66 -3.28 -6.42
C LEU A 133 9.56 -2.60 -7.26
N LEU A 134 8.59 -3.36 -7.76
CA LEU A 134 7.47 -2.81 -8.53
C LEU A 134 6.65 -1.82 -7.70
N TYR A 135 6.41 -2.10 -6.41
CA TYR A 135 5.79 -1.14 -5.49
C TYR A 135 6.56 0.18 -5.42
N PHE A 136 7.88 0.14 -5.21
CA PHE A 136 8.70 1.35 -5.15
C PHE A 136 8.76 2.07 -6.50
N ALA A 137 8.83 1.34 -7.62
CA ALA A 137 8.78 1.93 -8.94
C ALA A 137 7.45 2.67 -9.17
N TYR A 138 6.33 2.04 -8.84
CA TYR A 138 5.00 2.65 -8.95
C TYR A 138 4.89 3.93 -8.10
N GLU A 139 5.29 3.86 -6.83
CA GLU A 139 5.28 5.00 -5.93
C GLU A 139 6.07 6.19 -6.47
N ARG A 140 7.28 5.94 -6.99
CA ARG A 140 8.14 7.01 -7.50
C ARG A 140 7.53 7.67 -8.73
N LEU A 141 7.06 6.86 -9.67
CA LEU A 141 6.46 7.34 -10.92
C LEU A 141 5.14 8.08 -10.67
N ARG A 142 4.37 7.69 -9.66
CA ARG A 142 3.18 8.41 -9.23
C ARG A 142 3.49 9.83 -8.73
N ASN A 143 4.62 10.02 -8.06
CA ASN A 143 4.99 11.29 -7.42
C ASN A 143 5.82 12.22 -8.33
N GLY A 144 6.14 11.80 -9.56
CA GLY A 144 6.86 12.63 -10.53
C GLY A 144 6.01 13.78 -11.10
N ALA A 145 6.68 14.79 -11.67
CA ALA A 145 6.03 15.88 -12.39
C ALA A 145 5.07 15.30 -13.45
N GLU A 146 3.79 15.66 -13.39
CA GLU A 146 2.72 15.25 -14.32
C GLU A 146 2.19 13.81 -14.27
N ARG A 147 2.30 13.05 -13.15
CA ARG A 147 1.73 11.68 -13.04
C ARG A 147 2.11 10.78 -14.22
N MET A 148 3.23 11.05 -14.89
CA MET A 148 3.58 10.44 -16.17
C MET A 148 3.71 8.93 -15.98
N GLY A 149 2.71 8.22 -16.51
CA GLY A 149 2.71 6.77 -16.62
C GLY A 149 2.31 5.96 -15.40
N ALA A 150 1.95 6.54 -14.25
CA ALA A 150 1.35 5.75 -13.15
C ALA A 150 -0.02 5.17 -13.58
N SER A 151 -0.81 5.98 -14.31
CA SER A 151 -2.08 5.56 -14.90
C SER A 151 -1.94 4.48 -15.98
N ALA A 152 -0.80 4.48 -16.70
CA ALA A 152 -0.49 3.48 -17.70
C ALA A 152 0.10 2.20 -17.06
N LEU A 153 0.92 2.36 -16.01
CA LEU A 153 1.48 1.25 -15.25
C LEU A 153 0.41 0.41 -14.59
N ARG A 154 -0.60 1.01 -13.95
CA ARG A 154 -1.73 0.25 -13.37
C ARG A 154 -2.48 -0.61 -14.39
N MET A 155 -2.39 -0.28 -15.68
CA MET A 155 -2.98 -1.08 -16.76
C MET A 155 -2.11 -2.26 -17.19
N GLN A 156 -0.84 -2.32 -16.76
CA GLN A 156 0.05 -3.46 -17.01
C GLN A 156 -0.30 -4.62 -16.08
N GLY A 157 -0.16 -5.86 -16.57
CA GLY A 157 -0.66 -7.06 -15.90
C GLY A 157 -0.28 -7.16 -14.41
N PRO A 158 1.02 -7.09 -14.07
CA PRO A 158 1.46 -7.19 -12.67
C PRO A 158 0.91 -6.12 -11.73
N PHE A 159 0.65 -4.90 -12.22
CA PHE A 159 0.17 -3.79 -11.40
C PHE A 159 -1.34 -3.86 -11.15
N ARG A 160 -2.12 -4.43 -12.08
CA ARG A 160 -3.57 -4.63 -11.90
C ARG A 160 -3.92 -5.41 -10.64
N HIS A 161 -3.05 -6.33 -10.22
CA HIS A 161 -3.23 -7.19 -9.05
C HIS A 161 -2.27 -6.87 -7.90
N HIS A 162 -1.51 -5.77 -7.98
CA HIS A 162 -0.44 -5.49 -7.04
C HIS A 162 -0.96 -5.01 -5.68
N ALA A 163 -1.09 -5.94 -4.72
CA ALA A 163 -1.65 -5.68 -3.39
C ALA A 163 -1.12 -4.42 -2.69
N LEU A 164 0.20 -4.22 -2.62
CA LEU A 164 0.73 -3.02 -1.94
C LEU A 164 0.38 -1.72 -2.67
N CYS A 165 0.23 -1.72 -4.00
CA CYS A 165 -0.11 -0.50 -4.73
C CYS A 165 -1.58 -0.14 -4.50
N TRP A 166 -2.46 -1.14 -4.54
CA TRP A 166 -3.86 -0.97 -4.14
C TRP A 166 -3.97 -0.48 -2.69
N LEU A 167 -3.25 -1.11 -1.76
CA LEU A 167 -3.34 -0.81 -0.33
C LEU A 167 -2.79 0.58 0.00
N ALA A 168 -1.72 1.00 -0.67
CA ALA A 168 -1.08 2.30 -0.46
C ALA A 168 -1.77 3.45 -1.21
N PHE A 169 -2.44 3.16 -2.34
CA PHE A 169 -2.98 4.17 -3.26
C PHE A 169 -4.36 3.80 -3.82
N PRO A 170 -5.39 3.56 -2.97
CA PRO A 170 -6.71 3.13 -3.45
C PRO A 170 -7.33 4.08 -4.50
N GLY A 171 -7.09 5.38 -4.38
CA GLY A 171 -7.58 6.39 -5.33
C GLY A 171 -7.09 6.21 -6.77
N ASP A 172 -5.91 5.61 -6.95
CA ASP A 172 -5.35 5.34 -8.28
C ASP A 172 -6.03 4.16 -8.97
N TYR A 173 -6.84 3.36 -8.26
CA TYR A 173 -7.49 2.15 -8.80
C TYR A 173 -9.00 2.31 -8.98
N THR A 174 -9.51 3.53 -8.84
CA THR A 174 -10.94 3.88 -9.03
C THR A 174 -11.51 3.52 -10.40
N ALA A 175 -10.69 3.51 -11.45
CA ALA A 175 -11.11 3.24 -12.82
C ALA A 175 -10.79 1.80 -13.30
N MET A 176 -10.50 0.88 -12.38
CA MET A 176 -10.17 -0.50 -12.76
C MET A 176 -11.40 -1.34 -13.12
N PRO A 177 -11.26 -2.32 -14.01
CA PRO A 177 -12.34 -3.27 -14.29
C PRO A 177 -12.64 -4.13 -13.07
N ALA A 178 -13.88 -4.61 -12.94
CA ALA A 178 -14.33 -5.44 -11.81
C ALA A 178 -13.55 -6.77 -11.66
N SER A 179 -12.90 -7.24 -12.72
CA SER A 179 -12.03 -8.42 -12.69
C SER A 179 -10.64 -8.15 -12.09
N ALA A 180 -10.26 -6.88 -11.94
CA ALA A 180 -9.02 -6.50 -11.28
C ALA A 180 -9.26 -6.44 -9.77
N GLY A 181 -8.24 -6.82 -9.02
CA GLY A 181 -8.30 -6.82 -7.56
C GLY A 181 -6.95 -7.20 -6.98
N PRO A 182 -6.65 -6.72 -5.76
CA PRO A 182 -5.36 -6.96 -5.12
C PRO A 182 -5.18 -8.44 -4.74
N ASN A 183 -4.01 -8.99 -5.02
CA ASN A 183 -3.63 -10.31 -4.51
C ASN A 183 -2.75 -10.18 -3.26
N PHE A 184 -3.35 -10.39 -2.09
CA PHE A 184 -2.64 -10.30 -0.81
C PHE A 184 -1.92 -11.59 -0.40
N ALA A 185 -2.15 -12.73 -1.06
CA ALA A 185 -1.58 -14.02 -0.65
C ALA A 185 -0.04 -14.01 -0.44
N PRO A 186 0.77 -13.34 -1.29
CA PRO A 186 2.22 -13.25 -1.07
C PRO A 186 2.62 -12.43 0.17
N TRP A 187 1.74 -11.56 0.68
CA TRP A 187 2.04 -10.55 1.71
C TRP A 187 1.58 -10.93 3.11
N THR A 188 0.80 -12.00 3.25
CA THR A 188 0.20 -12.36 4.54
C THR A 188 0.99 -13.44 5.30
N HIS A 189 2.02 -14.02 4.68
CA HIS A 189 2.84 -15.08 5.27
C HIS A 189 4.35 -14.82 5.12
N GLY A 190 5.14 -15.51 5.95
CA GLY A 190 6.61 -15.56 5.86
C GLY A 190 7.26 -14.17 5.74
N ALA A 191 8.21 -14.06 4.82
CA ALA A 191 8.89 -12.80 4.53
C ALA A 191 7.93 -11.69 4.09
N GLY A 192 6.89 -12.00 3.31
CA GLY A 192 5.92 -11.01 2.84
C GLY A 192 5.19 -10.30 3.98
N ALA A 193 4.78 -11.05 5.00
CA ALA A 193 4.20 -10.47 6.22
C ALA A 193 5.20 -9.56 6.93
N CYS A 194 6.45 -10.00 7.06
CA CYS A 194 7.52 -9.20 7.67
C CYS A 194 7.77 -7.88 6.91
N LEU A 195 7.70 -7.91 5.58
CA LEU A 195 7.80 -6.69 4.76
C LEU A 195 6.61 -5.76 5.02
N LEU A 196 5.40 -6.31 5.11
CA LEU A 196 4.21 -5.51 5.39
C LEU A 196 4.27 -4.87 6.78
N GLU A 197 4.75 -5.57 7.80
CA GLU A 197 5.04 -5.01 9.14
C GLU A 197 5.92 -3.76 9.05
N ALA A 198 7.01 -3.84 8.29
CA ALA A 198 7.95 -2.74 8.13
C ALA A 198 7.36 -1.56 7.35
N LEU A 199 6.35 -1.80 6.51
CA LEU A 199 5.67 -0.78 5.71
C LEU A 199 4.49 -0.12 6.44
N GLN A 200 4.06 -0.65 7.59
CA GLN A 200 2.89 -0.12 8.31
C GLN A 200 2.95 1.39 8.61
N PRO A 201 4.08 1.98 9.07
CA PRO A 201 4.13 3.42 9.30
C PRO A 201 3.92 4.24 8.02
N ASP A 202 4.46 3.77 6.90
CA ASP A 202 4.28 4.39 5.57
C ASP A 202 2.83 4.25 5.10
N LEU A 203 2.22 3.07 5.28
CA LEU A 203 0.81 2.84 4.96
C LEU A 203 -0.12 3.72 5.79
N ALA A 204 0.11 3.84 7.10
CA ALA A 204 -0.67 4.71 7.97
C ALA A 204 -0.63 6.17 7.49
N ARG A 205 0.57 6.69 7.18
CA ARG A 205 0.74 8.04 6.64
C ARG A 205 -0.06 8.23 5.34
N ARG A 206 0.00 7.27 4.41
CA ARG A 206 -0.74 7.36 3.14
C ARG A 206 -2.25 7.34 3.33
N TRP A 207 -2.75 6.51 4.24
CA TRP A 207 -4.19 6.49 4.52
C TRP A 207 -4.65 7.79 5.19
N ILE A 208 -3.84 8.39 6.05
CA ILE A 208 -4.10 9.74 6.58
C ILE A 208 -4.17 10.76 5.43
N GLU A 209 -3.20 10.75 4.51
CA GLU A 209 -3.20 11.65 3.34
C GLU A 209 -4.44 11.48 2.46
N VAL A 210 -4.85 10.24 2.20
CA VAL A 210 -6.04 9.95 1.38
C VAL A 210 -7.31 10.41 2.08
N GLU A 211 -7.47 10.11 3.38
CA GLU A 211 -8.66 10.51 4.14
C GLU A 211 -8.73 12.02 4.35
N SER A 212 -7.64 12.67 4.74
CA SER A 212 -7.58 14.14 4.87
C SER A 212 -7.80 14.84 3.53
N GLY A 213 -7.41 14.23 2.41
CA GLY A 213 -7.64 14.77 1.07
C GLY A 213 -9.11 14.80 0.64
N LYS A 214 -10.00 14.05 1.31
CA LYS A 214 -11.44 14.02 0.99
C LYS A 214 -12.15 15.35 1.24
N GLU A 215 -11.64 16.16 2.17
CA GLU A 215 -12.19 17.50 2.45
C GLU A 215 -12.24 18.37 1.18
N GLY A 216 -11.24 18.23 0.30
CA GLY A 216 -11.11 18.97 -0.95
C GLY A 216 -11.86 18.38 -2.14
N LEU A 217 -12.60 17.28 -1.96
CA LEU A 217 -13.34 16.65 -3.07
C LEU A 217 -14.73 17.27 -3.20
N ALA A 218 -14.94 18.03 -4.27
CA ALA A 218 -16.24 18.63 -4.56
C ALA A 218 -17.18 17.71 -5.37
N ASP A 219 -16.62 16.84 -6.22
CA ASP A 219 -17.40 15.95 -7.09
C ASP A 219 -17.92 14.71 -6.33
N PRO A 220 -19.25 14.54 -6.21
CA PRO A 220 -19.85 13.35 -5.59
C PRO A 220 -19.48 12.05 -6.28
N GLN A 221 -19.29 12.05 -7.61
CA GLN A 221 -18.92 10.83 -8.32
C GLN A 221 -17.48 10.42 -8.00
N ALA A 222 -16.53 11.36 -8.02
CA ALA A 222 -15.16 11.11 -7.56
C ALA A 222 -15.12 10.56 -6.12
N MET A 223 -15.93 11.14 -5.21
CA MET A 223 -16.04 10.65 -3.83
C MET A 223 -16.57 9.21 -3.76
N ARG A 224 -17.62 8.89 -4.54
CA ARG A 224 -18.17 7.52 -4.63
C ARG A 224 -17.13 6.53 -5.13
N MET A 225 -16.45 6.86 -6.22
CA MET A 225 -15.43 5.98 -6.80
C MET A 225 -14.27 5.75 -5.83
N LEU A 226 -13.80 6.80 -5.14
CA LEU A 226 -12.77 6.68 -4.11
C LEU A 226 -13.23 5.78 -2.95
N GLY A 227 -14.42 6.02 -2.41
CA GLY A 227 -14.94 5.24 -1.29
C GLY A 227 -15.10 3.76 -1.63
N LEU A 228 -15.59 3.44 -2.83
CA LEU A 228 -15.68 2.06 -3.34
C LEU A 228 -14.31 1.41 -3.49
N ALA A 229 -13.31 2.11 -4.02
CA ALA A 229 -11.96 1.58 -4.16
C ALA A 229 -11.32 1.30 -2.78
N GLN A 230 -11.56 2.18 -1.80
CA GLN A 230 -11.11 2.01 -0.42
C GLN A 230 -11.78 0.81 0.26
N GLU A 231 -13.11 0.70 0.15
CA GLU A 231 -13.85 -0.43 0.70
C GLU A 231 -13.40 -1.75 0.07
N HIS A 232 -13.22 -1.77 -1.25
CA HIS A 232 -12.77 -2.96 -1.98
C HIS A 232 -11.40 -3.43 -1.48
N VAL A 233 -10.39 -2.54 -1.42
CA VAL A 233 -9.04 -2.94 -1.00
C VAL A 233 -8.98 -3.32 0.48
N LEU A 234 -9.68 -2.58 1.36
CA LEU A 234 -9.67 -2.88 2.79
C LEU A 234 -10.38 -4.19 3.08
N THR A 235 -11.53 -4.44 2.45
CA THR A 235 -12.23 -5.72 2.58
C THR A 235 -11.34 -6.87 2.11
N ALA A 236 -10.76 -6.77 0.91
CA ALA A 236 -9.85 -7.80 0.39
C ALA A 236 -8.63 -8.02 1.28
N PHE A 237 -8.07 -6.96 1.88
CA PHE A 237 -6.94 -7.04 2.79
C PHE A 237 -7.32 -7.73 4.11
N LEU A 238 -8.41 -7.31 4.75
CA LEU A 238 -8.85 -7.84 6.02
C LEU A 238 -9.33 -9.30 5.88
N ASP A 239 -9.99 -9.63 4.77
CA ASP A 239 -10.37 -11.02 4.43
C ASP A 239 -9.13 -11.91 4.23
N ALA A 240 -8.00 -11.35 3.79
CA ALA A 240 -6.77 -12.13 3.59
C ALA A 240 -5.99 -12.39 4.89
N ILE A 241 -6.08 -11.50 5.90
CA ILE A 241 -5.32 -11.63 7.15
C ILE A 241 -6.12 -12.25 8.29
N GLU A 242 -7.45 -12.14 8.25
CA GLU A 242 -8.33 -12.63 9.32
C GLU A 242 -8.29 -14.17 9.48
N PRO A 243 -8.40 -14.99 8.42
CA PRO A 243 -8.38 -16.46 8.54
C PRO A 243 -7.05 -17.02 9.06
N ILE A 244 -5.97 -16.24 8.97
CA ILE A 244 -4.62 -16.67 9.37
C ILE A 244 -4.20 -16.06 10.72
N GLY A 245 -5.12 -15.38 11.43
CA GLY A 245 -4.88 -14.83 12.76
C GLY A 245 -3.88 -13.66 12.80
N ARG A 246 -3.53 -13.06 11.65
CA ARG A 246 -2.53 -11.98 11.55
C ARG A 246 -3.12 -10.58 11.65
N MET A 247 -3.95 -10.34 12.66
CA MET A 247 -4.59 -9.04 12.91
C MET A 247 -3.57 -7.91 13.15
N ASP A 248 -2.36 -8.26 13.63
CA ASP A 248 -1.23 -7.34 13.79
C ASP A 248 -0.83 -6.66 12.47
N LEU A 249 -1.10 -7.28 11.31
CA LEU A 249 -0.83 -6.68 10.00
C LEU A 249 -1.74 -5.47 9.69
N ALA A 250 -2.88 -5.33 10.37
CA ALA A 250 -3.82 -4.21 10.22
C ALA A 250 -3.58 -3.06 11.21
N ARG A 251 -2.54 -3.09 12.04
CA ARG A 251 -2.25 -2.03 13.04
C ARG A 251 -2.15 -0.63 12.41
N PHE A 252 -1.68 -0.51 11.17
CA PHE A 252 -1.64 0.78 10.47
C PHE A 252 -3.03 1.44 10.32
N LEU A 253 -4.12 0.65 10.27
CA LEU A 253 -5.49 1.18 10.23
C LEU A 253 -5.89 1.80 11.57
N LEU A 254 -5.50 1.18 12.69
CA LEU A 254 -5.69 1.78 14.02
C LEU A 254 -4.88 3.07 14.18
N GLN A 255 -3.64 3.08 13.71
CA GLN A 255 -2.80 4.28 13.72
C GLN A 255 -3.40 5.41 12.88
N THR A 256 -3.93 5.07 11.69
CA THR A 256 -4.64 6.00 10.82
C THR A 256 -5.87 6.57 11.53
N ALA A 257 -6.69 5.71 12.14
CA ALA A 257 -7.90 6.12 12.86
C ALA A 257 -7.57 7.02 14.04
N ALA A 258 -6.54 6.69 14.82
CA ALA A 258 -6.09 7.51 15.96
C ALA A 258 -5.66 8.91 15.52
N ALA A 259 -5.00 9.03 14.38
CA ALA A 259 -4.58 10.32 13.83
C ALA A 259 -5.77 11.15 13.30
N LEU A 260 -6.70 10.52 12.57
CA LEU A 260 -7.84 11.22 11.95
C LEU A 260 -8.96 11.55 12.94
N LEU A 261 -9.20 10.68 13.91
CA LEU A 261 -10.30 10.79 14.87
C LEU A 261 -9.85 11.40 16.20
N GLY A 262 -8.92 12.36 16.14
CA GLY A 262 -8.52 13.17 17.30
C GLY A 262 -9.67 14.03 17.85
N PRO A 263 -9.44 14.81 18.92
CA PRO A 263 -10.48 15.63 19.58
C PRO A 263 -11.21 16.62 18.66
N HIS A 264 -10.58 17.03 17.56
CA HIS A 264 -11.11 18.00 16.60
C HIS A 264 -11.75 17.34 15.37
N ALA A 265 -11.90 16.02 15.36
CA ALA A 265 -12.51 15.33 14.24
C ALA A 265 -14.00 15.68 14.12
N HIS A 266 -14.41 16.05 12.91
CA HIS A 266 -15.76 16.52 12.62
C HIS A 266 -16.13 16.19 11.18
N VAL A 267 -17.43 16.16 10.88
CA VAL A 267 -17.99 15.75 9.59
C VAL A 267 -17.42 16.51 8.38
N GLY A 268 -17.06 17.79 8.58
CA GLY A 268 -16.50 18.64 7.53
C GLY A 268 -15.25 18.05 6.87
N MET A 269 -14.40 17.34 7.62
CA MET A 269 -13.16 16.73 7.11
C MET A 269 -13.39 15.74 5.95
N TRP A 270 -14.60 15.19 5.81
CA TRP A 270 -14.92 14.24 4.73
C TRP A 270 -15.88 14.82 3.69
N THR A 271 -16.59 15.91 4.00
CA THR A 271 -17.77 16.31 3.23
C THR A 271 -17.91 17.81 3.00
N ALA A 272 -17.01 18.66 3.53
CA ALA A 272 -17.14 20.11 3.51
C ALA A 272 -17.37 20.71 2.11
N GLN A 273 -16.68 20.20 1.09
CA GLN A 273 -16.75 20.75 -0.28
C GLN A 273 -17.71 19.98 -1.20
N LEU A 274 -18.34 18.89 -0.73
CA LEU A 274 -19.18 18.06 -1.59
C LEU A 274 -20.40 18.83 -2.12
N ASN A 275 -20.50 18.95 -3.44
CA ASN A 275 -21.67 19.54 -4.07
C ASN A 275 -22.79 18.50 -4.24
N LEU A 276 -23.74 18.49 -3.31
CA LEU A 276 -24.87 17.56 -3.32
C LEU A 276 -26.16 18.17 -3.89
N ALA A 277 -26.11 19.40 -4.40
CA ALA A 277 -27.27 20.07 -4.97
C ALA A 277 -27.79 19.29 -6.19
N GLY A 278 -29.11 19.11 -6.26
CA GLY A 278 -29.76 18.42 -7.37
C GLY A 278 -29.66 16.88 -7.33
N LEU A 279 -28.92 16.28 -6.39
CA LEU A 279 -28.88 14.82 -6.25
C LEU A 279 -30.12 14.26 -5.56
N ARG A 280 -30.53 13.05 -5.99
CA ARG A 280 -31.59 12.28 -5.31
C ARG A 280 -31.12 11.90 -3.90
N VAL A 281 -32.06 11.64 -3.00
CA VAL A 281 -31.74 11.23 -1.61
C VAL A 281 -30.87 9.98 -1.59
N ALA A 282 -31.17 8.99 -2.44
CA ALA A 282 -30.38 7.77 -2.56
C ALA A 282 -28.92 8.04 -2.97
N ASP A 283 -28.71 8.94 -3.93
CA ASP A 283 -27.36 9.30 -4.40
C ASP A 283 -26.57 10.05 -3.33
N ARG A 284 -27.24 10.90 -2.53
CA ARG A 284 -26.63 11.58 -1.37
C ARG A 284 -26.20 10.59 -0.30
N VAL A 285 -27.07 9.63 0.05
CA VAL A 285 -26.75 8.54 0.99
C VAL A 285 -25.53 7.78 0.50
N ALA A 286 -25.51 7.36 -0.77
CA ALA A 286 -24.40 6.61 -1.35
C ALA A 286 -23.09 7.42 -1.32
N THR A 287 -23.13 8.73 -1.61
CA THR A 287 -21.95 9.60 -1.51
C THR A 287 -21.44 9.71 -0.08
N TYR A 288 -22.31 9.89 0.92
CA TYR A 288 -21.89 9.94 2.33
C TYR A 288 -21.35 8.60 2.84
N GLN A 289 -21.94 7.49 2.41
CA GLN A 289 -21.44 6.15 2.72
C GLN A 289 -20.02 5.95 2.15
N ALA A 290 -19.80 6.35 0.90
CA ALA A 290 -18.50 6.30 0.26
C ALA A 290 -17.47 7.22 0.95
N ALA A 291 -17.87 8.45 1.30
CA ALA A 291 -16.99 9.39 2.01
C ALA A 291 -16.50 8.82 3.34
N THR A 292 -17.36 8.06 4.04
CA THR A 292 -17.10 7.47 5.36
C THR A 292 -16.71 5.99 5.32
N SER A 293 -16.34 5.44 4.16
CA SER A 293 -16.02 4.00 4.00
C SER A 293 -14.94 3.52 4.98
N PHE A 294 -13.87 4.30 5.16
CA PHE A 294 -12.80 4.01 6.13
C PHE A 294 -13.32 3.99 7.57
N LEU A 295 -14.16 4.95 7.97
CA LEU A 295 -14.72 5.03 9.33
C LEU A 295 -15.58 3.81 9.65
N ARG A 296 -16.38 3.35 8.69
CA ARG A 296 -17.22 2.16 8.83
C ARG A 296 -16.40 0.89 9.00
N MET A 297 -15.19 0.84 8.46
CA MET A 297 -14.29 -0.31 8.64
C MET A 297 -13.87 -0.51 10.11
N LEU A 298 -13.96 0.52 10.95
CA LEU A 298 -13.65 0.40 12.38
C LEU A 298 -14.62 -0.52 13.13
N ASP A 299 -15.84 -0.70 12.64
CA ASP A 299 -16.78 -1.68 13.21
C ASP A 299 -16.26 -3.12 13.07
N ARG A 300 -15.57 -3.42 11.96
CA ARG A 300 -14.93 -4.72 11.74
C ARG A 300 -13.76 -4.91 12.70
N LEU A 301 -12.92 -3.89 12.88
CA LEU A 301 -11.83 -3.92 13.85
C LEU A 301 -12.33 -4.07 15.30
N GLN A 302 -13.46 -3.45 15.65
CA GLN A 302 -14.09 -3.65 16.96
C GLN A 302 -14.61 -5.08 17.14
N THR A 303 -15.13 -5.70 16.07
CA THR A 303 -15.56 -7.11 16.14
C THR A 303 -14.38 -8.03 16.44
N TRP A 304 -13.21 -7.74 15.86
CA TRP A 304 -11.97 -8.47 16.18
C TRP A 304 -11.57 -8.30 17.63
N GLU A 305 -11.68 -7.09 18.16
CA GLU A 305 -11.41 -6.80 19.56
C GLU A 305 -12.33 -7.57 20.51
N ARG A 306 -13.64 -7.57 20.24
CA ARG A 306 -14.61 -8.33 21.05
C ARG A 306 -14.31 -9.83 21.05
N ARG A 307 -13.90 -10.38 19.89
CA ARG A 307 -13.45 -11.78 19.81
C ARG A 307 -12.19 -12.01 20.63
N ALA A 308 -11.18 -11.14 20.50
CA ALA A 308 -9.93 -11.22 21.24
C ALA A 308 -10.13 -11.14 22.77
N ARG A 309 -11.16 -10.42 23.27
CA ARG A 309 -11.55 -10.43 24.69
C ARG A 309 -12.08 -11.79 25.16
N GLY A 310 -12.70 -12.56 24.27
CA GLY A 310 -13.27 -13.87 24.56
C GLY A 310 -12.26 -15.03 24.52
N VAL A 311 -11.04 -14.80 24.01
CA VAL A 311 -10.00 -15.83 23.91
C VAL A 311 -9.39 -16.09 25.30
N GLY A 312 -9.45 -17.34 25.73
CA GLY A 312 -8.93 -17.82 27.01
C GLY A 312 -7.41 -17.91 27.03
N TYR A 313 -6.83 -17.97 28.23
CA TYR A 313 -5.38 -18.08 28.43
C TYR A 313 -4.75 -19.32 27.79
N PHE A 314 -5.51 -20.41 27.69
CA PHE A 314 -5.04 -21.70 27.17
C PHE A 314 -5.32 -21.91 25.67
N ASP A 315 -5.94 -20.93 25.00
CA ASP A 315 -6.26 -21.04 23.57
C ASP A 315 -5.03 -20.74 22.71
N GLU A 316 -4.93 -21.39 21.54
CA GLU A 316 -3.80 -21.22 20.62
C GLU A 316 -3.63 -19.77 20.12
N ASP A 317 -4.75 -19.03 20.04
CA ASP A 317 -4.81 -17.63 19.58
C ASP A 317 -4.54 -16.60 20.69
N TYR A 318 -4.18 -17.04 21.91
CA TYR A 318 -4.01 -16.14 23.04
C TYR A 318 -3.00 -15.02 22.76
N ALA A 319 -1.83 -15.33 22.23
CA ALA A 319 -0.80 -14.31 21.99
C ALA A 319 -1.21 -13.28 20.91
N ALA A 320 -1.87 -13.74 19.85
CA ALA A 320 -2.43 -12.87 18.80
C ALA A 320 -3.49 -11.93 19.38
N SER A 321 -4.38 -12.49 20.22
CA SER A 321 -5.43 -11.75 20.90
C SER A 321 -4.89 -10.72 21.88
N GLN A 322 -3.87 -11.06 22.70
CA GLN A 322 -3.24 -10.11 23.61
C GLN A 322 -2.50 -9.00 22.87
N LEU A 323 -1.81 -9.31 21.77
CA LEU A 323 -1.14 -8.29 20.97
C LEU A 323 -2.15 -7.30 20.39
N TRP A 324 -3.25 -7.80 19.79
CA TRP A 324 -4.30 -6.95 19.24
C TRP A 324 -4.99 -6.11 20.32
N LYS A 325 -5.31 -6.68 21.49
CA LYS A 325 -5.87 -5.95 22.62
C LYS A 325 -4.95 -4.82 23.08
N ALA A 326 -3.66 -5.07 23.21
CA ALA A 326 -2.69 -4.05 23.59
C ALA A 326 -2.62 -2.90 22.57
N ASP A 327 -2.63 -3.22 21.27
CA ASP A 327 -2.66 -2.21 20.21
C ASP A 327 -3.97 -1.41 20.21
N TRP A 328 -5.10 -2.07 20.47
CA TRP A 328 -6.42 -1.44 20.60
C TRP A 328 -6.48 -0.46 21.78
N GLU A 329 -6.03 -0.89 22.96
CA GLU A 329 -5.99 -0.08 24.17
C GLU A 329 -5.06 1.13 23.98
N GLN A 330 -3.87 0.92 23.40
CA GLN A 330 -2.92 1.98 23.11
C GLN A 330 -3.51 3.04 22.17
N ALA A 331 -4.30 2.63 21.18
CA ALA A 331 -4.98 3.54 20.26
C ALA A 331 -6.26 4.16 20.84
N GLN A 332 -6.71 3.76 22.04
CA GLN A 332 -8.03 4.08 22.59
C GLN A 332 -9.18 3.67 21.64
N GLY A 333 -9.08 2.47 21.05
CA GLY A 333 -9.94 2.02 19.95
C GLY A 333 -11.44 2.15 20.20
N ASP A 334 -11.92 1.89 21.42
CA ASP A 334 -13.35 2.07 21.78
C ASP A 334 -13.82 3.52 21.54
N ARG A 335 -13.02 4.51 21.96
CA ARG A 335 -13.32 5.93 21.75
C ARG A 335 -13.27 6.31 20.27
N LEU A 336 -12.35 5.71 19.50
CA LEU A 336 -12.25 5.94 18.06
C LEU A 336 -13.51 5.44 17.35
N VAL A 337 -13.98 4.23 17.68
CA VAL A 337 -15.21 3.66 17.10
C VAL A 337 -16.43 4.51 17.44
N ASP A 338 -16.58 4.93 18.70
CA ASP A 338 -17.71 5.76 19.11
C ASP A 338 -17.73 7.10 18.35
N ARG A 339 -16.56 7.74 18.19
CA ARG A 339 -16.43 8.98 17.42
C ARG A 339 -16.71 8.77 15.94
N ALA A 340 -16.20 7.69 15.35
CA ALA A 340 -16.47 7.33 13.96
C ALA A 340 -17.98 7.13 13.72
N ARG A 341 -18.66 6.39 14.60
CA ARG A 341 -20.11 6.20 14.55
C ARG A 341 -20.87 7.51 14.70
N ALA A 342 -20.45 8.38 15.61
CA ALA A 342 -21.07 9.69 15.77
C ALA A 342 -20.99 10.52 14.48
N ILE A 343 -19.83 10.55 13.82
CA ILE A 343 -19.62 11.24 12.53
C ILE A 343 -20.50 10.62 11.43
N VAL A 344 -20.51 9.28 11.30
CA VAL A 344 -21.35 8.57 10.33
C VAL A 344 -22.85 8.84 10.56
N GLN A 345 -23.29 8.89 11.81
CA GLN A 345 -24.69 9.17 12.15
C GLN A 345 -25.10 10.62 11.87
N GLN A 346 -24.22 11.60 12.07
CA GLN A 346 -24.48 13.01 11.74
C GLN A 346 -24.69 13.23 10.23
N LEU A 347 -24.09 12.38 9.40
CA LEU A 347 -24.23 12.38 7.95
C LEU A 347 -25.45 11.62 7.43
N SER A 348 -26.23 10.97 8.30
CA SER A 348 -27.43 10.26 7.87
C SER A 348 -28.52 11.27 7.46
N PRO A 349 -28.92 11.33 6.17
CA PRO A 349 -29.82 12.38 5.68
C PRO A 349 -31.23 12.30 6.25
N LEU A 350 -31.61 11.16 6.86
CA LEU A 350 -32.89 10.99 7.56
C LEU A 350 -33.01 11.79 8.87
N ARG A 351 -31.91 12.40 9.36
CA ARG A 351 -31.94 13.30 10.54
C ARG A 351 -31.92 14.79 10.17
N GLN A 352 -31.73 15.12 8.90
CA GLN A 352 -31.64 16.50 8.41
C GLN A 352 -32.89 16.94 7.63
N ALA A 353 -33.84 16.02 7.41
CA ALA A 353 -35.20 16.29 6.96
C ALA A 353 -36.13 16.29 8.17
#